data_AF-A0A358A2Z3-F1
#
_entry.id   AF-A0A358A2Z3-F1
#
_cell.length_a   1.000
_cell.length_b   1.000
_cell.length_c   1.000
_cell.angle_alpha   90.00
_cell.angle_beta   90.00
_cell.angle_gamma   90.00
#
_symmetry.space_group_name_H-M   'P 1'
#
loop_
_entity.id
_entity.type
_entity.pdbx_description
1 polymer ?
#
loop_
_entity_poly.entity_id
_entity_poly.type
_entity_poly.pdbx_seq_one_letter_code
_entity_poly.pdbx_strand_id
1 'polypeptide(L)'
;ENVGPSQFTEQAEQIFQRKIGEVYVEYQKRLLQAGAMDFDDLLMRTAQLFREHPDVLASWRHRFGHVLVDEYQDTNPVQNDLVLQLAEEHRQVTVVGDSDQSVYAFRGADIRNILGFEEAFPDATVVVLEQNYRSTQSILDAANAVIARNVGRKPKELWSDKGSGDKIVRYHADDESDEAQFVANELAKLHDHDHMRWGDMA
;
A
#
# COMPACT_ATOMS: atom_id res chain seq x y z
N GLU A 1 14.85 0.65 -1.42
CA GLU A 1 15.60 -0.51 -0.88
C GLU A 1 16.14 -0.13 0.49
N ASN A 2 16.10 -1.04 1.46
CA ASN A 2 16.52 -0.81 2.84
C ASN A 2 18.06 -0.82 2.95
N VAL A 3 18.72 0.14 2.31
CA VAL A 3 20.17 0.18 2.17
C VAL A 3 20.73 1.32 3.01
N GLY A 4 21.54 0.97 4.01
CA GLY A 4 22.26 1.98 4.80
C GLY A 4 23.32 2.72 3.97
N PRO A 5 23.79 3.89 4.41
CA PRO A 5 24.76 4.70 3.65
C PRO A 5 26.03 3.95 3.23
N SER A 6 26.57 3.10 4.12
CA SER A 6 27.76 2.30 3.84
C SER A 6 27.50 1.25 2.76
N GLN A 7 26.39 0.52 2.86
CA GLN A 7 26.02 -0.51 1.91
C GLN A 7 25.68 0.08 0.53
N PHE A 8 25.06 1.27 0.49
CA PHE A 8 24.78 1.97 -0.77
C PHE A 8 26.08 2.38 -1.47
N THR A 9 27.05 2.84 -0.70
CA THR A 9 28.37 3.22 -1.22
C THR A 9 29.14 1.99 -1.74
N GLU A 10 29.04 0.85 -1.07
CA GLU A 10 29.65 -0.41 -1.50
C GLU A 10 29.02 -0.98 -2.79
N GLN A 11 27.71 -0.82 -2.95
CA GLN A 11 26.96 -1.26 -4.14
C GLN A 11 27.06 -0.28 -5.32
N ALA A 12 27.66 0.90 -5.14
CA ALA A 12 27.73 1.93 -6.16
C ALA A 12 28.76 1.63 -7.25
N GLU A 13 28.28 1.15 -8.40
CA GLU A 13 29.12 0.85 -9.57
C GLU A 13 29.48 2.11 -10.36
N GLN A 14 28.55 3.05 -10.49
CA GLN A 14 28.74 4.27 -11.29
C GLN A 14 29.26 5.46 -10.45
N ILE A 15 30.01 6.35 -11.09
CA ILE A 15 30.56 7.57 -10.45
C ILE A 15 29.44 8.41 -9.81
N PHE A 16 28.30 8.55 -10.49
CA PHE A 16 27.14 9.28 -9.98
C PHE A 16 26.57 8.64 -8.70
N GLN A 17 26.43 7.32 -8.66
CA GLN A 17 25.96 6.59 -7.49
C GLN A 17 26.93 6.73 -6.31
N ARG A 18 28.24 6.69 -6.56
CA ARG A 18 29.24 6.90 -5.50
C ARG A 18 29.11 8.27 -4.87
N LYS A 19 28.87 9.30 -5.69
CA LYS A 19 28.63 10.66 -5.18
C LYS A 19 27.37 10.76 -4.34
N ILE A 20 26.30 10.06 -4.75
CA ILE A 20 25.08 9.95 -3.92
C ILE A 20 25.40 9.27 -2.59
N GLY A 21 26.20 8.19 -2.58
CA GLY A 21 26.62 7.51 -1.36
C GLY A 21 27.37 8.43 -0.39
N GLU A 22 28.33 9.21 -0.90
CA GLU A 22 29.04 10.22 -0.09
C GLU A 22 28.08 11.26 0.53
N VAL A 23 27.13 11.76 -0.27
CA VAL A 23 26.12 12.72 0.21
C VAL A 23 25.21 12.08 1.24
N TYR A 24 24.81 10.82 1.04
CA TYR A 24 23.94 10.09 1.95
C TYR A 24 24.62 9.85 3.31
N VAL A 25 25.90 9.48 3.32
CA VAL A 25 26.70 9.35 4.55
C VAL A 25 26.75 10.67 5.31
N GLU A 26 27.04 11.77 4.64
CA GLU A 26 27.11 13.09 5.27
C GLU A 26 25.73 13.58 5.76
N TYR A 27 24.65 13.31 5.00
CA TYR A 27 23.28 13.61 5.40
C TYR A 27 22.90 12.90 6.70
N GLN A 28 23.11 11.59 6.77
CA GLN A 28 22.82 10.78 7.96
C GLN A 28 23.68 11.20 9.15
N LYS A 29 24.95 11.56 8.93
CA LYS A 29 25.81 12.11 9.98
C LYS A 29 25.26 13.42 10.56
N ARG A 30 24.75 14.32 9.71
CA ARG A 30 24.17 15.60 10.14
C ARG A 30 22.86 15.42 10.90
N LEU A 31 21.99 14.53 10.43
CA LEU A 31 20.76 14.16 11.15
C LEU A 31 21.08 13.68 12.57
N LEU A 32 22.04 12.76 12.70
CA LEU A 32 22.45 12.24 14.00
C LEU A 32 23.01 13.34 14.90
N GLN A 33 23.87 14.23 14.37
CA GLN A 33 24.42 15.36 15.13
C GLN A 33 23.34 16.35 15.59
N ALA A 34 22.25 16.49 14.83
CA ALA A 34 21.11 17.32 15.18
C ALA A 34 20.12 16.63 16.15
N GLY A 35 20.32 15.34 16.45
CA GLY A 35 19.34 14.54 17.20
C GLY A 35 18.00 14.40 16.47
N ALA A 36 18.03 14.40 15.14
CA ALA A 36 16.86 14.37 14.28
C ALA A 36 16.72 13.01 13.55
N MET A 37 15.50 12.71 13.12
CA MET A 37 15.16 11.57 12.27
C MET A 37 14.21 12.05 11.16
N ASP A 38 14.39 11.55 9.95
CA ASP A 38 13.38 11.67 8.90
C ASP A 38 12.37 10.51 8.93
N PHE A 39 11.44 10.45 7.97
CA PHE A 39 10.38 9.45 7.97
C PHE A 39 10.90 8.01 7.78
N ASP A 40 11.95 7.83 6.97
CA ASP A 40 12.52 6.50 6.71
C ASP A 40 13.31 6.05 7.94
N ASP A 41 14.01 6.97 8.61
CA ASP A 41 14.69 6.70 9.88
C ASP A 41 13.73 6.15 10.94
N LEU A 42 12.50 6.67 11.05
CA LEU A 42 11.54 6.18 12.04
C LEU A 42 11.29 4.67 11.91
N LEU A 43 11.28 4.15 10.68
CA LEU A 43 11.08 2.73 10.42
C LEU A 43 12.39 1.95 10.54
N MET A 44 13.44 2.42 9.86
CA MET A 44 14.73 1.72 9.79
C MET A 44 15.40 1.64 11.17
N ARG A 45 15.38 2.72 11.95
CA ARG A 45 15.97 2.76 13.30
C ARG A 45 15.18 1.89 14.26
N THR A 46 13.85 1.82 14.13
CA THR A 46 13.03 0.91 14.94
C THR A 46 13.34 -0.55 14.61
N ALA A 47 13.44 -0.90 13.33
CA ALA A 47 13.79 -2.25 12.89
C ALA A 47 15.22 -2.63 13.33
N GLN A 48 16.15 -1.68 13.33
CA GLN A 48 17.50 -1.85 13.88
C GLN A 48 17.46 -2.06 15.40
N LEU A 49 16.74 -1.22 16.14
CA LEU A 49 16.59 -1.29 17.60
C LEU A 49 16.07 -2.65 18.04
N PHE A 50 15.06 -3.19 17.37
CA PHE A 50 14.50 -4.50 17.70
C PHE A 50 15.48 -5.65 17.47
N ARG A 51 16.35 -5.56 16.45
CA ARG A 51 17.40 -6.56 16.20
C ARG A 51 18.56 -6.47 17.20
N GLU A 52 18.95 -5.25 17.58
CA GLU A 52 20.10 -5.00 18.47
C GLU A 52 19.74 -5.14 19.95
N HIS A 53 18.47 -4.89 20.32
CA HIS A 53 17.98 -4.90 21.69
C HIS A 53 16.72 -5.80 21.83
N PRO A 54 16.91 -7.13 21.92
CA PRO A 54 15.79 -8.08 21.99
C PRO A 54 14.87 -7.90 23.20
N ASP A 55 15.37 -7.32 24.30
CA ASP A 55 14.59 -6.97 25.49
C ASP A 55 13.54 -5.89 25.19
N VAL A 56 13.89 -4.92 24.35
CA VAL A 56 12.95 -3.90 23.87
C VAL A 56 11.87 -4.54 22.99
N LEU A 57 12.27 -5.39 22.04
CA LEU A 57 11.33 -6.13 21.20
C LEU A 57 10.39 -7.00 22.03
N ALA A 58 10.91 -7.74 23.02
CA ALA A 58 10.11 -8.59 23.91
C ALA A 58 9.04 -7.78 24.67
N SER A 59 9.38 -6.58 25.14
CA SER A 59 8.41 -5.67 25.79
C SER A 59 7.28 -5.29 24.83
N TRP A 60 7.59 -5.00 23.56
CA TRP A 60 6.58 -4.68 22.55
C TRP A 60 5.76 -5.89 22.12
N ARG A 61 6.36 -7.07 21.94
CA ARG A 61 5.64 -8.33 21.68
C ARG A 61 4.67 -8.66 22.81
N HIS A 62 5.08 -8.47 24.07
CA HIS A 62 4.20 -8.66 25.21
C HIS A 62 3.02 -7.68 25.21
N ARG A 63 3.27 -6.42 24.82
CA ARG A 63 2.24 -5.38 24.73
C ARG A 63 1.28 -5.63 23.56
N PHE A 64 1.77 -6.05 22.41
CA PHE A 64 1.00 -6.28 21.19
C PHE A 64 0.68 -7.76 21.01
N GLY A 65 -0.17 -8.30 21.89
CA GLY A 65 -0.58 -9.71 21.80
C GLY A 65 -1.31 -10.09 20.51
N HIS A 66 -1.82 -9.11 19.75
CA HIS A 66 -2.38 -9.27 18.41
C HIS A 66 -1.96 -8.10 17.53
N VAL A 67 -1.53 -8.38 16.30
CA VAL A 67 -1.08 -7.39 15.32
C VAL A 67 -2.04 -7.41 14.13
N LEU A 68 -2.65 -6.27 13.82
CA LEU A 68 -3.52 -6.10 12.67
C LEU A 68 -2.91 -5.07 11.74
N VAL A 69 -2.75 -5.44 10.46
CA VAL A 69 -2.17 -4.57 9.44
C VAL A 69 -3.13 -4.48 8.27
N ASP A 70 -3.55 -3.28 7.94
CA ASP A 70 -4.38 -2.98 6.77
C ASP A 70 -3.49 -2.57 5.58
N GLU A 71 -4.04 -2.62 4.37
CA GLU A 71 -3.36 -2.25 3.11
C GLU A 71 -1.98 -2.93 2.94
N TYR A 72 -1.89 -4.22 3.26
CA TYR A 72 -0.62 -4.94 3.32
C TYR A 72 0.12 -5.02 1.97
N GLN A 73 -0.61 -4.90 0.85
CA GLN A 73 -0.03 -4.87 -0.49
C GLN A 73 0.90 -3.66 -0.70
N ASP A 74 0.71 -2.57 0.04
CA ASP A 74 1.47 -1.32 -0.13
C ASP A 74 2.66 -1.22 0.85
N THR A 75 2.92 -2.28 1.61
CA THR A 75 4.05 -2.32 2.55
C THR A 75 5.38 -2.39 1.80
N ASN A 76 6.36 -1.62 2.29
CA ASN A 76 7.75 -1.75 1.87
C ASN A 76 8.48 -2.84 2.69
N PRO A 77 9.70 -3.27 2.28
CA PRO A 77 10.43 -4.32 2.97
C PRO A 77 10.70 -4.05 4.46
N VAL A 78 10.87 -2.79 4.87
CA VAL A 78 11.14 -2.42 6.28
C VAL A 78 9.87 -2.55 7.11
N GLN A 79 8.73 -2.14 6.57
CA GLN A 79 7.43 -2.31 7.22
C GLN A 79 7.08 -3.79 7.38
N ASN A 80 7.32 -4.60 6.35
CA ASN A 80 7.15 -6.05 6.42
C ASN A 80 8.08 -6.66 7.49
N ASP A 81 9.35 -6.28 7.52
CA ASP A 81 10.31 -6.73 8.55
C ASP A 81 9.85 -6.38 9.97
N LEU A 82 9.32 -5.17 10.20
CA LEU A 82 8.77 -4.78 11.50
C LEU A 82 7.56 -5.64 11.90
N VAL A 83 6.64 -5.91 10.97
CA VAL A 83 5.48 -6.77 11.21
C VAL A 83 5.93 -8.19 11.57
N LEU A 84 6.88 -8.74 10.81
CA LEU A 84 7.46 -10.06 11.10
C LEU A 84 8.13 -10.09 12.47
N GLN A 85 9.00 -9.13 12.78
CA GLN A 85 9.65 -9.04 14.08
C GLN A 85 8.65 -8.96 15.23
N LEU A 86 7.55 -8.22 15.09
CA LEU A 86 6.53 -8.13 16.14
C LEU A 86 5.71 -9.42 16.27
N ALA A 87 5.39 -10.09 15.17
CA ALA A 87 4.43 -11.20 15.18
C ALA A 87 5.04 -12.60 15.27
N GLU A 88 6.33 -12.77 14.93
CA GLU A 88 6.99 -14.07 14.74
C GLU A 88 6.81 -15.03 15.94
N GLU A 89 6.90 -14.52 17.16
CA GLU A 89 6.89 -15.33 18.39
C GLU A 89 5.51 -15.90 18.73
N HIS A 90 4.48 -15.04 18.73
CA HIS A 90 3.12 -15.44 19.14
C HIS A 90 2.22 -15.81 17.95
N ARG A 91 2.64 -15.51 16.72
CA ARG A 91 1.91 -15.78 15.46
C ARG A 91 0.48 -15.26 15.45
N GLN A 92 0.22 -14.19 16.20
CA GLN A 92 -1.09 -13.53 16.27
C GLN A 92 -1.08 -12.30 15.38
N VAL A 93 -0.98 -12.53 14.06
CA VAL A 93 -0.99 -11.46 13.06
C VAL A 93 -2.11 -11.68 12.06
N THR A 94 -2.81 -10.61 11.74
CA THR A 94 -3.82 -10.56 10.67
C THR A 94 -3.46 -9.45 9.73
N VAL A 95 -3.21 -9.79 8.48
CA VAL A 95 -2.98 -8.81 7.42
C VAL A 95 -4.18 -8.80 6.49
N VAL A 96 -4.59 -7.60 6.09
CA VAL A 96 -5.65 -7.36 5.12
C VAL A 96 -5.03 -6.59 3.96
N GLY A 97 -5.38 -6.97 2.74
CA GLY A 97 -4.90 -6.26 1.56
C GLY A 97 -5.46 -6.83 0.28
N ASP A 98 -5.29 -6.07 -0.79
CA ASP A 98 -5.71 -6.42 -2.13
C ASP A 98 -4.55 -6.29 -3.10
N SER A 99 -4.06 -7.43 -3.60
CA SER A 99 -2.96 -7.45 -4.58
C SER A 99 -3.27 -6.67 -5.86
N ASP A 100 -4.54 -6.55 -6.26
CA ASP A 100 -4.93 -5.79 -7.45
C ASP A 100 -4.92 -4.27 -7.23
N GLN A 101 -4.82 -3.81 -5.98
CA GLN A 101 -4.82 -2.39 -5.60
C GLN A 101 -3.44 -1.84 -5.24
N SER A 102 -2.36 -2.63 -5.42
CA SER A 102 -0.99 -2.17 -5.18
C SER A 102 -0.55 -1.12 -6.21
N VAL A 103 -0.69 0.16 -5.88
CA VAL A 103 -0.33 1.30 -6.74
C VAL A 103 0.92 2.05 -6.27
N TYR A 104 1.47 1.70 -5.09
CA TYR A 104 2.62 2.40 -4.49
C TYR A 104 4.00 1.79 -4.81
N ALA A 105 4.13 0.99 -5.87
CA ALA A 105 5.41 0.38 -6.26
C ALA A 105 6.54 1.41 -6.45
N PHE A 106 6.22 2.62 -6.96
CA PHE A 106 7.18 3.72 -7.12
C PHE A 106 7.74 4.26 -5.79
N ARG A 107 7.07 4.01 -4.67
CA ARG A 107 7.54 4.34 -3.30
C ARG A 107 8.22 3.16 -2.61
N GLY A 108 8.45 2.06 -3.33
CA GLY A 108 9.11 0.87 -2.80
C GLY A 108 8.17 -0.11 -2.08
N ALA A 109 6.85 0.01 -2.28
CA ALA A 109 5.92 -1.06 -1.93
C ALA A 109 6.30 -2.34 -2.69
N ASP A 110 6.20 -3.47 -1.99
CA ASP A 110 6.56 -4.77 -2.57
C ASP A 110 5.37 -5.74 -2.44
N ILE A 111 4.67 -5.95 -3.56
CA ILE A 111 3.55 -6.89 -3.65
C ILE A 111 3.95 -8.32 -3.24
N ARG A 112 5.25 -8.66 -3.27
CA ARG A 112 5.73 -9.96 -2.78
C ARG A 112 5.50 -10.13 -1.28
N ASN A 113 5.35 -9.06 -0.51
CA ASN A 113 5.07 -9.14 0.93
C ASN A 113 3.73 -9.82 1.20
N ILE A 114 2.66 -9.40 0.52
CA ILE A 114 1.33 -10.03 0.66
C ILE A 114 1.30 -11.42 0.03
N LEU A 115 2.00 -11.63 -1.09
CA LEU A 115 2.03 -12.93 -1.77
C LEU A 115 2.85 -13.98 -0.99
N GLY A 116 3.94 -13.57 -0.35
CA GLY A 116 4.83 -14.40 0.46
C GLY A 116 4.41 -14.53 1.93
N PHE A 117 3.27 -13.95 2.33
CA PHE A 117 2.79 -14.03 3.70
C PHE A 117 2.55 -15.48 4.15
N GLU A 118 2.02 -16.32 3.26
CA GLU A 118 1.81 -17.76 3.50
C GLU A 118 3.14 -18.53 3.63
N GLU A 119 4.23 -18.02 3.07
CA GLU A 119 5.57 -18.61 3.26
C GLU A 119 6.14 -18.25 4.64
N ALA A 120 5.94 -17.01 5.10
CA ALA A 120 6.33 -16.56 6.43
C ALA A 120 5.49 -17.21 7.56
N PHE A 121 4.20 -17.42 7.30
CA PHE A 121 3.27 -18.04 8.23
C PHE A 121 2.53 -19.24 7.59
N PRO A 122 3.13 -20.45 7.57
CA PRO A 122 2.54 -21.61 6.90
C PRO A 122 1.22 -22.14 7.52
N ASP A 123 0.91 -21.73 8.74
CA ASP A 123 -0.35 -22.00 9.46
C ASP A 123 -1.40 -20.89 9.27
N ALA A 124 -1.12 -19.90 8.42
CA ALA A 124 -2.05 -18.81 8.15
C ALA A 124 -3.35 -19.32 7.53
N THR A 125 -4.47 -18.82 8.03
CA THR A 125 -5.78 -19.03 7.40
C THR A 125 -6.01 -17.93 6.38
N VAL A 126 -6.21 -18.31 5.12
CA VAL A 126 -6.53 -17.36 4.04
C VAL A 126 -8.04 -17.28 3.88
N VAL A 127 -8.58 -16.06 3.97
CA VAL A 127 -9.99 -15.76 3.72
C VAL A 127 -10.06 -14.77 2.56
N VAL A 128 -10.76 -15.16 1.48
CA VAL A 128 -10.97 -14.29 0.32
C VAL A 128 -12.37 -13.69 0.41
N LEU A 129 -12.46 -12.36 0.37
CA LEU A 129 -13.73 -11.62 0.41
C LEU A 129 -14.10 -11.15 -1.00
N GLU A 130 -15.07 -11.81 -1.61
CA GLU A 130 -15.48 -11.56 -3.00
C GLU A 130 -16.75 -10.71 -3.11
N GLN A 131 -17.59 -10.68 -2.07
CA GLN A 131 -18.79 -9.87 -2.06
C GLN A 131 -18.43 -8.40 -1.83
N ASN A 132 -18.76 -7.56 -2.80
CA ASN A 132 -18.57 -6.12 -2.74
C ASN A 132 -19.86 -5.45 -2.26
N TYR A 133 -19.76 -4.72 -1.16
CA TYR A 133 -20.87 -3.99 -0.55
C TYR A 133 -20.90 -2.51 -0.94
N ARG A 134 -19.99 -2.05 -1.81
CA ARG A 134 -19.87 -0.64 -2.21
C ARG A 134 -20.61 -0.37 -3.51
N SER A 135 -20.24 -1.08 -4.57
CA SER A 135 -20.61 -0.82 -5.96
C SER A 135 -21.72 -1.75 -6.46
N THR A 136 -22.38 -1.35 -7.54
CA THR A 136 -23.36 -2.18 -8.27
C THR A 136 -22.66 -3.14 -9.23
N GLN A 137 -23.39 -4.16 -9.71
CA GLN A 137 -22.81 -5.19 -10.57
C GLN A 137 -22.25 -4.62 -11.88
N SER A 138 -22.88 -3.59 -12.48
CA SER A 138 -22.34 -2.98 -13.71
C SER A 138 -20.97 -2.31 -13.52
N ILE A 139 -20.70 -1.74 -12.34
CA ILE A 139 -19.37 -1.19 -12.01
C ILE A 139 -18.37 -2.33 -11.81
N LEU A 140 -18.77 -3.40 -11.12
CA LEU A 140 -17.89 -4.55 -10.86
C LEU A 140 -17.56 -5.34 -12.12
N ASP A 141 -18.52 -5.53 -13.02
CA ASP A 141 -18.28 -6.20 -14.30
C ASP A 141 -17.21 -5.47 -15.11
N ALA A 142 -17.27 -4.13 -15.15
CA ALA A 142 -16.25 -3.32 -15.80
C ALA A 142 -14.89 -3.43 -15.09
N ALA A 143 -14.85 -3.32 -13.76
CA ALA A 143 -13.62 -3.46 -12.98
C ALA A 143 -12.97 -4.85 -13.19
N ASN A 144 -13.76 -5.92 -13.07
CA ASN A 144 -13.33 -7.30 -13.31
C ASN A 144 -12.80 -7.50 -14.73
N ALA A 145 -13.49 -6.94 -15.74
CA ALA A 145 -13.07 -7.05 -17.14
C ALA A 145 -11.73 -6.34 -17.43
N VAL A 146 -11.46 -5.21 -16.77
CA VAL A 146 -10.18 -4.49 -16.88
C VAL A 146 -9.07 -5.28 -16.19
N ILE A 147 -9.28 -5.68 -14.93
CA ILE A 147 -8.22 -6.30 -14.13
C ILE A 147 -7.88 -7.73 -14.56
N ALA A 148 -8.81 -8.44 -15.24
CA ALA A 148 -8.56 -9.75 -15.83
C ALA A 148 -7.45 -9.76 -16.90
N ARG A 149 -7.02 -8.58 -17.37
CA ARG A 149 -5.89 -8.43 -18.30
C ARG A 149 -4.52 -8.55 -17.63
N ASN A 150 -4.43 -8.46 -16.30
CA ASN A 150 -3.17 -8.54 -15.56
C ASN A 150 -2.70 -9.99 -15.41
N VAL A 151 -1.39 -10.21 -15.59
CA VAL A 151 -0.74 -11.52 -15.39
C VAL A 151 -0.21 -11.67 -13.96
N GLY A 152 -0.18 -12.90 -13.44
CA GLY A 152 0.41 -13.20 -12.13
C GLY A 152 -0.45 -12.82 -10.91
N ARG A 153 -1.73 -12.48 -11.10
CA ARG A 153 -2.70 -12.25 -10.02
C ARG A 153 -3.18 -13.57 -9.40
N LYS A 154 -3.55 -13.54 -8.12
CA LYS A 154 -4.41 -14.59 -7.55
C LYS A 154 -5.83 -14.43 -8.12
N PRO A 155 -6.48 -15.50 -8.62
CA PRO A 155 -7.85 -15.41 -9.11
C PRO A 155 -8.79 -14.94 -7.99
N LYS A 156 -9.62 -13.96 -8.31
CA LYS A 156 -10.74 -13.51 -7.49
C LYS A 156 -11.76 -12.83 -8.41
N GLU A 157 -13.04 -13.02 -8.14
CA GLU A 157 -14.10 -12.38 -8.91
C GLU A 157 -15.05 -11.64 -7.95
N LEU A 158 -15.11 -10.31 -8.08
CA LEU A 158 -15.96 -9.50 -7.23
C LEU A 158 -17.41 -9.53 -7.73
N TRP A 159 -18.37 -9.70 -6.81
CA TRP A 159 -19.81 -9.67 -7.12
C TRP A 159 -20.60 -8.80 -6.14
N SER A 160 -21.80 -8.36 -6.51
CA SER A 160 -22.66 -7.49 -5.69
C SER A 160 -24.12 -7.94 -5.68
N ASP A 161 -24.78 -7.84 -4.51
CA ASP A 161 -26.21 -8.07 -4.32
C ASP A 161 -27.07 -6.81 -4.52
N LYS A 162 -26.45 -5.65 -4.81
CA LYS A 162 -27.15 -4.38 -5.08
C LYS A 162 -27.84 -4.32 -6.45
N GLY A 163 -27.73 -5.38 -7.25
CA GLY A 163 -28.23 -5.44 -8.62
C GLY A 163 -27.31 -4.71 -9.62
N SER A 164 -27.77 -4.59 -10.87
CA SER A 164 -26.97 -4.02 -11.96
C SER A 164 -26.61 -2.55 -11.74
N GLY A 165 -27.55 -1.76 -11.21
CA GLY A 165 -27.40 -0.31 -11.14
C GLY A 165 -27.44 0.36 -12.52
N ASP A 166 -27.03 1.61 -12.57
CA ASP A 166 -26.95 2.38 -13.80
C ASP A 166 -25.77 1.97 -14.68
N LYS A 167 -25.89 2.22 -15.98
CA LYS A 167 -24.81 1.97 -16.93
C LYS A 167 -23.70 3.00 -16.75
N ILE A 168 -22.46 2.54 -16.92
CA ILE A 168 -21.30 3.42 -16.97
C ILE A 168 -21.41 4.32 -18.21
N VAL A 169 -21.38 5.63 -17.99
CA VAL A 169 -21.43 6.64 -19.04
C VAL A 169 -20.02 6.95 -19.51
N ARG A 170 -19.82 7.03 -20.84
CA ARG A 170 -18.57 7.48 -21.45
C ARG A 170 -18.85 8.74 -22.26
N TYR A 171 -18.19 9.84 -21.91
CA TYR A 171 -18.17 11.07 -22.70
C TYR A 171 -16.81 11.19 -23.40
N HIS A 172 -16.80 11.73 -24.62
CA HIS A 172 -15.59 12.02 -25.35
C HIS A 172 -15.58 13.52 -25.61
N ALA A 173 -14.73 14.24 -24.87
CA ALA A 173 -14.59 15.69 -25.01
C ALA A 173 -13.70 16.05 -26.21
N ASP A 174 -13.88 17.26 -26.72
CA ASP A 174 -13.01 17.80 -27.78
C ASP A 174 -11.66 18.32 -27.23
N ASP A 175 -11.67 18.86 -26.00
CA ASP A 175 -10.49 19.34 -25.28
C ASP A 175 -10.70 19.28 -23.75
N GLU A 176 -9.70 19.71 -22.97
CA GLU A 176 -9.74 19.70 -21.50
C GLU A 176 -10.78 20.67 -20.91
N SER A 177 -11.13 21.75 -21.63
CA SER A 177 -12.12 22.72 -21.18
C SER A 177 -13.53 22.16 -21.35
N ASP A 178 -13.79 21.47 -22.45
CA ASP A 178 -15.03 20.73 -22.69
C ASP A 178 -15.22 19.59 -21.67
N GLU A 179 -14.18 18.81 -21.36
CA GLU A 179 -14.24 17.77 -20.32
C GLU A 179 -14.61 18.36 -18.96
N ALA A 180 -13.92 19.43 -18.53
CA ALA A 180 -14.19 20.08 -17.25
C ALA A 180 -15.60 20.67 -17.18
N GLN A 181 -16.07 21.27 -18.28
CA GLN A 181 -17.41 21.84 -18.36
C GLN A 181 -18.49 20.75 -18.33
N PHE A 182 -18.27 19.62 -19.01
CA PHE A 182 -19.15 18.46 -18.96
C PHE A 182 -19.31 17.93 -17.52
N VAL A 183 -18.19 17.71 -16.82
CA VAL A 183 -18.20 17.24 -15.42
C VAL A 183 -18.93 18.24 -14.52
N ALA A 184 -18.62 19.53 -14.62
CA ALA A 184 -19.29 20.56 -13.82
C ALA A 184 -20.81 20.60 -14.06
N ASN A 185 -21.25 20.45 -15.32
CA ASN A 185 -22.66 20.42 -15.68
C ASN A 185 -23.38 19.18 -15.14
N GLU A 186 -22.77 17.98 -15.21
CA GLU A 186 -23.39 16.78 -14.65
C GLU A 186 -23.44 16.83 -13.12
N LEU A 187 -22.42 17.37 -12.43
CA LEU A 187 -22.46 17.58 -10.99
C LEU A 187 -23.60 18.54 -10.58
N ALA A 188 -23.76 19.65 -11.30
CA ALA A 188 -24.85 20.60 -11.06
C ALA A 188 -26.22 19.97 -11.28
N LYS A 189 -26.37 19.20 -12.36
CA LYS A 189 -27.60 18.47 -12.67
C LYS A 189 -27.94 17.43 -11.59
N LEU A 190 -26.98 16.64 -11.12
CA LEU A 190 -27.18 15.68 -10.03
C LEU A 190 -27.57 16.38 -8.71
N HIS A 191 -27.03 17.58 -8.45
CA HIS A 191 -27.40 18.36 -7.28
C HIS A 191 -28.81 18.95 -7.39
N ASP A 192 -29.09 19.62 -8.50
CA ASP A 192 -30.32 20.41 -8.68
C ASP A 192 -31.53 19.53 -8.95
N HIS A 193 -31.38 18.45 -9.73
CA HIS A 193 -32.48 17.58 -10.14
C HIS A 193 -32.60 16.32 -9.28
N ASP A 194 -31.48 15.67 -8.98
CA ASP A 194 -31.49 14.38 -8.25
C ASP A 194 -31.25 14.57 -6.74
N HIS A 195 -31.12 15.83 -6.29
CA HIS A 195 -30.94 16.23 -4.90
C HIS A 195 -29.73 15.56 -4.21
N MET A 196 -28.70 15.18 -4.99
CA MET A 196 -27.45 14.65 -4.44
C MET A 196 -26.68 15.77 -3.74
N ARG A 197 -26.04 15.46 -2.60
CA ARG A 197 -25.21 16.44 -1.90
C ARG A 197 -23.86 16.52 -2.60
N TRP A 198 -23.25 17.70 -2.60
CA TRP A 198 -21.91 17.91 -3.17
C TRP A 198 -20.85 16.94 -2.62
N GLY A 199 -20.93 16.58 -1.33
CA GLY A 199 -20.00 15.63 -0.73
C GLY A 199 -20.22 14.16 -1.10
N ASP A 200 -21.31 13.82 -1.80
CA ASP A 200 -21.58 12.47 -2.29
C ASP A 200 -21.03 12.23 -3.72
N MET A 201 -20.43 13.25 -4.34
CA MET A 201 -19.87 13.21 -5.69
C MET A 201 -18.35 13.38 -5.64
N ALA A 202 -17.63 12.60 -6.44
CA ALA A 202 -16.17 12.58 -6.50
C ALA A 202 -15.68 12.35 -7.93
#